data_AF-I3RD35-F1
#
_entry.id   AF-I3RD35-F1
#
_cell.length_a   1.000
_cell.length_b   1.000
_cell.length_c   1.000
_cell.angle_alpha   90.00
_cell.angle_beta   90.00
_cell.angle_gamma   90.00
#
_symmetry.space_group_name_H-M   'P 1'
#
loop_
_entity.id
_entity.type
_entity.pdbx_description
1 polymer ?
#
loop_
_entity_poly.entity_id
_entity_poly.type
_entity_poly.pdbx_seq_one_letter_code
_entity_poly.pdbx_strand_id
1 'polypeptide(L)'
;MKFYIPTRGEVLLILTIEENLLIYDEKKFLEFIHKIFETLINGKPAMIQLARIVGGAINMESKWQQGWLRVVKVKSARTQKTERSVVVITEEKKPISIFSDIEDIEIEEVDMNGKKVRAWKIRHFHINQSVTSYLYIPEKQTQLFVLRYLLKYNPATMEFIMKIADDFPSLKAEFQEFMERELRELEALDEMEKQILVALYSGIDPLELHQFLGITEKEIEEIYDRMIDKGLLKIIMIRKVVDLTNEGRRLVNKLLKYGLVSM
;
A
#
# COMPACT_ATOMS: atom_id res chain seq x y z
N MET A 1 2.70 -31.24 -2.14
CA MET A 1 2.34 -31.63 -3.50
C MET A 1 3.55 -31.41 -4.40
N LYS A 2 4.02 -32.43 -5.12
CA LYS A 2 5.11 -32.28 -6.10
C LYS A 2 4.48 -32.31 -7.48
N PHE A 3 4.69 -31.25 -8.26
CA PHE A 3 4.25 -31.21 -9.65
C PHE A 3 5.47 -31.40 -10.53
N TYR A 4 5.42 -32.42 -11.37
CA TYR A 4 6.35 -32.58 -12.49
C TYR A 4 5.60 -32.13 -13.73
N ILE A 5 6.04 -31.03 -14.33
CA ILE A 5 5.44 -30.49 -15.54
C ILE A 5 6.52 -30.51 -16.63
N PRO A 6 6.68 -31.62 -17.38
CA PRO A 6 7.61 -31.67 -18.49
C PRO A 6 6.97 -30.94 -19.69
N THR A 7 7.47 -29.75 -20.03
CA THR A 7 7.01 -29.03 -21.24
C THR A 7 8.19 -28.47 -22.02
N ARG A 8 7.96 -28.23 -23.33
CA ARG A 8 8.73 -27.30 -24.15
C ARG A 8 7.74 -26.23 -24.66
N GLY A 9 8.02 -24.97 -24.41
CA GLY A 9 7.14 -23.83 -24.74
C GLY A 9 6.84 -22.96 -23.51
N GLU A 10 6.07 -21.89 -23.71
CA GLU A 10 5.61 -21.03 -22.62
C GLU A 10 4.47 -21.73 -21.86
N VAL A 11 4.57 -21.79 -20.53
CA VAL A 11 3.59 -22.48 -19.66
C VAL A 11 2.98 -21.47 -18.71
N LEU A 12 1.66 -21.32 -18.76
CA LEU A 12 0.89 -20.57 -17.79
C LEU A 12 0.33 -21.52 -16.73
N LEU A 13 0.80 -21.37 -15.49
CA LEU A 13 0.25 -22.08 -14.33
C LEU A 13 -0.66 -21.13 -13.57
N ILE A 14 -1.97 -21.40 -13.58
CA ILE A 14 -2.97 -20.66 -12.82
C ILE A 14 -3.31 -21.48 -11.58
N LEU A 15 -3.08 -20.92 -10.39
CA LEU A 15 -3.45 -21.52 -9.12
C LEU A 15 -4.43 -20.57 -8.44
N THR A 16 -5.70 -20.96 -8.39
CA THR A 16 -6.75 -20.20 -7.71
C THR A 16 -7.02 -20.83 -6.35
N ILE A 17 -7.39 -20.01 -5.36
CA ILE A 17 -8.13 -20.50 -4.21
C ILE A 17 -9.60 -20.26 -4.55
N GLU A 18 -10.38 -21.31 -4.77
CA GLU A 18 -11.84 -21.20 -4.82
C GLU A 18 -12.41 -21.05 -3.40
N GLU A 19 -13.69 -20.70 -3.27
CA GLU A 19 -14.39 -20.47 -1.99
C GLU A 19 -14.38 -21.66 -1.01
N ASN A 20 -13.96 -22.85 -1.47
CA ASN A 20 -13.79 -24.04 -0.63
C ASN A 20 -12.42 -24.06 0.08
N LEU A 21 -12.30 -23.28 1.16
CA LEU A 21 -11.18 -23.28 2.12
C LEU A 21 -10.96 -24.63 2.84
N LEU A 22 -11.85 -25.61 2.67
CA LEU A 22 -11.77 -26.93 3.33
C LEU A 22 -10.60 -27.80 2.85
N ILE A 23 -9.99 -27.50 1.70
CA ILE A 23 -8.96 -28.36 1.08
C ILE A 23 -7.53 -27.83 1.33
N TYR A 24 -7.36 -26.56 1.71
CA TYR A 24 -6.04 -25.93 1.84
C TYR A 24 -5.90 -25.03 3.07
N ASP A 25 -4.80 -25.23 3.80
CA ASP A 25 -4.30 -24.30 4.79
C ASP A 25 -3.80 -23.03 4.06
N GLU A 26 -4.54 -21.93 4.20
CA GLU A 26 -4.25 -20.64 3.55
C GLU A 26 -2.80 -20.21 3.77
N LYS A 27 -2.28 -20.36 5.00
CA LYS A 27 -0.90 -20.01 5.32
C LYS A 27 0.09 -20.85 4.52
N LYS A 28 -0.14 -22.15 4.40
CA LYS A 28 0.72 -23.03 3.57
C LYS A 28 0.65 -22.68 2.09
N PHE A 29 -0.51 -22.29 1.59
CA PHE A 29 -0.66 -21.82 0.21
C PHE A 29 0.12 -20.52 -0.02
N LEU A 30 -0.03 -19.53 0.87
CA LEU A 30 0.71 -18.27 0.81
C LEU A 30 2.23 -18.52 0.87
N GLU A 31 2.69 -19.42 1.74
CA GLU A 31 4.10 -19.83 1.79
C GLU A 31 4.57 -20.52 0.50
N PHE A 32 3.71 -21.33 -0.13
CA PHE A 32 4.01 -21.97 -1.41
C PHE A 32 4.14 -20.94 -2.54
N ILE A 33 3.19 -20.00 -2.66
CA ILE A 33 3.24 -18.91 -3.65
C ILE A 33 4.49 -18.04 -3.41
N HIS A 34 4.82 -17.77 -2.14
CA HIS A 34 6.05 -17.06 -1.79
C HIS A 34 7.29 -17.78 -2.33
N LYS A 35 7.40 -19.09 -2.14
CA LYS A 35 8.52 -19.90 -2.67
C LYS A 35 8.60 -19.90 -4.19
N ILE A 36 7.47 -19.82 -4.90
CA ILE A 36 7.47 -19.67 -6.36
C ILE A 36 8.17 -18.36 -6.74
N PHE A 37 7.79 -17.23 -6.14
CA PHE A 37 8.45 -15.96 -6.41
C PHE A 37 9.93 -15.97 -6.05
N GLU A 38 10.28 -16.52 -4.89
CA GLU A 38 11.68 -16.70 -4.50
C GLU A 38 12.43 -17.47 -5.59
N THR A 39 11.89 -18.59 -6.09
CA THR A 39 12.52 -19.39 -7.13
C THR A 39 12.69 -18.62 -8.45
N LEU A 40 11.70 -17.80 -8.83
CA LEU A 40 11.72 -17.05 -10.08
C LEU A 40 12.63 -15.81 -10.06
N ILE A 41 12.80 -15.19 -8.88
CA ILE A 41 13.56 -13.94 -8.70
C ILE A 41 14.99 -14.22 -8.23
N ASN A 42 15.18 -15.15 -7.29
CA ASN A 42 16.45 -15.33 -6.60
C ASN A 42 17.55 -15.77 -7.55
N GLY A 43 18.60 -14.95 -7.66
CA GLY A 43 19.80 -15.26 -8.44
C GLY A 43 19.73 -14.75 -9.86
N LYS A 44 18.65 -14.07 -10.24
CA LYS A 44 18.56 -13.36 -11.51
C LYS A 44 19.52 -12.17 -11.51
N PRO A 45 20.25 -11.95 -12.61
CA PRO A 45 21.23 -10.88 -12.69
C PRO A 45 20.53 -9.51 -12.72
N ALA A 46 21.15 -8.52 -12.09
CA ALA A 46 20.76 -7.12 -12.17
C ALA A 46 22.00 -6.23 -12.12
N MET A 47 21.88 -5.03 -12.67
CA MET A 47 22.85 -3.96 -12.51
C MET A 47 22.22 -2.88 -11.65
N ILE A 48 22.97 -2.35 -10.68
CA ILE A 48 22.50 -1.28 -9.80
C ILE A 48 23.51 -0.14 -9.77
N GLN A 49 23.02 1.09 -9.87
CA GLN A 49 23.78 2.30 -9.60
C GLN A 49 23.15 3.01 -8.41
N LEU A 50 23.67 2.73 -7.23
CA LEU A 50 23.14 3.19 -5.95
C LEU A 50 23.45 4.68 -5.71
N ALA A 51 22.46 5.44 -5.25
CA ALA A 51 22.58 6.83 -4.83
C ALA A 51 23.28 7.74 -5.87
N ARG A 52 22.84 7.64 -7.14
CA ARG A 52 23.35 8.47 -8.24
C ARG A 52 22.95 9.94 -8.12
N ILE A 53 21.81 10.22 -7.49
CA ILE A 53 21.39 11.59 -7.16
C ILE A 53 21.14 11.66 -5.66
N VAL A 54 21.75 12.63 -4.98
CA VAL A 54 21.64 12.86 -3.54
C VAL A 54 21.37 14.35 -3.32
N GLY A 55 20.28 14.69 -2.64
CA GLY A 55 19.90 16.09 -2.41
C GLY A 55 19.71 16.91 -3.70
N GLY A 56 19.35 16.26 -4.81
CA GLY A 56 19.20 16.90 -6.13
C GLY A 56 20.49 17.07 -6.93
N ALA A 57 21.66 16.74 -6.37
CA ALA A 57 22.94 16.80 -7.06
C ALA A 57 23.37 15.41 -7.57
N ILE A 58 24.07 15.39 -8.71
CA ILE A 58 24.63 14.15 -9.26
C ILE A 58 25.84 13.72 -8.45
N ASN A 59 25.81 12.50 -7.92
CA ASN A 59 26.93 11.84 -7.28
C ASN A 59 27.82 11.16 -8.34
N MET A 60 28.95 11.77 -8.66
CA MET A 60 29.90 11.25 -9.65
C MET A 60 30.62 9.97 -9.21
N GLU A 61 30.69 9.70 -7.91
CA GLU A 61 31.31 8.47 -7.36
C GLU A 61 30.40 7.25 -7.52
N SER A 62 29.10 7.45 -7.72
CA SER A 62 28.13 6.37 -7.94
C SER A 62 28.37 5.69 -9.29
N LYS A 63 28.66 4.38 -9.24
CA LYS A 63 28.96 3.54 -10.40
C LYS A 63 27.98 2.39 -10.51
N TRP A 64 27.80 1.89 -11.72
CA TRP A 64 27.09 0.64 -11.97
C TRP A 64 27.85 -0.52 -11.34
N GLN A 65 27.14 -1.33 -10.57
CA GLN A 65 27.63 -2.54 -9.94
C GLN A 65 26.80 -3.72 -10.42
N GLN A 66 27.47 -4.82 -10.71
CA GLN A 66 26.79 -6.09 -10.95
C GLN A 66 26.27 -6.67 -9.64
N GLY A 67 25.07 -7.24 -9.69
CA GLY A 67 24.49 -7.95 -8.56
C GLY A 67 23.45 -8.96 -8.98
N TRP A 68 22.82 -9.56 -7.97
CA TRP A 68 21.79 -10.58 -8.13
C TRP A 68 20.59 -10.24 -7.27
N LEU A 69 19.40 -10.38 -7.86
CA LEU A 69 18.16 -10.21 -7.15
C LEU A 69 18.01 -11.30 -6.09
N ARG A 70 17.55 -10.91 -4.91
CA ARG A 70 17.13 -11.82 -3.84
C ARG A 70 15.89 -11.29 -3.15
N VAL A 71 15.02 -12.19 -2.73
CA VAL A 71 13.94 -11.93 -1.80
C VAL A 71 14.45 -12.25 -0.41
N VAL A 72 14.50 -11.26 0.47
CA VAL A 72 14.95 -11.42 1.86
C VAL A 72 14.12 -10.56 2.80
N LYS A 73 14.21 -10.83 4.10
CA LYS A 73 13.72 -9.89 5.11
C LYS A 73 14.70 -8.74 5.27
N VAL A 74 14.20 -7.52 5.19
CA VAL A 74 14.96 -6.29 5.41
C VAL A 74 14.23 -5.42 6.42
N LYS A 75 15.00 -4.58 7.11
CA LYS A 75 14.45 -3.57 8.00
C LYS A 75 14.32 -2.27 7.22
N SER A 76 13.10 -1.74 7.10
CA SER A 76 12.85 -0.43 6.48
C SER A 76 13.64 0.63 7.23
N ALA A 77 14.38 1.46 6.49
CA ALA A 77 15.17 2.54 7.05
C ALA A 77 14.27 3.63 7.64
N ARG A 78 13.09 3.85 7.03
CA ARG A 78 12.11 4.86 7.49
C ARG A 78 11.29 4.38 8.67
N THR A 79 10.64 3.23 8.54
CA THR A 79 9.62 2.76 9.50
C THR A 79 10.19 1.85 10.59
N GLN A 80 11.44 1.37 10.41
CA GLN A 80 12.08 0.37 11.27
C GLN A 80 11.36 -0.99 11.33
N LYS A 81 10.29 -1.19 10.56
CA LYS A 81 9.58 -2.48 10.46
C LYS A 81 10.41 -3.46 9.63
N THR A 82 10.36 -4.73 10.02
CA THR A 82 10.93 -5.82 9.23
C THR A 82 9.89 -6.34 8.25
N GLU A 83 10.24 -6.35 6.98
CA GLU A 83 9.36 -6.76 5.89
C GLU A 83 10.16 -7.59 4.88
N ARG A 84 9.46 -8.36 4.05
CA ARG A 84 10.11 -9.07 2.95
C ARG A 84 10.13 -8.16 1.73
N SER A 85 11.30 -8.00 1.13
CA SER A 85 11.47 -7.16 -0.04
C SER A 85 12.41 -7.82 -1.04
N VAL A 86 12.37 -7.33 -2.28
CA VAL A 86 13.39 -7.65 -3.28
C VAL A 86 14.58 -6.74 -3.02
N VAL A 87 15.78 -7.32 -3.00
CA VAL A 87 17.05 -6.60 -2.84
C VAL A 87 18.00 -6.98 -3.95
N VAL A 88 19.02 -6.15 -4.15
CA VAL A 88 20.18 -6.51 -4.97
C VAL A 88 21.33 -6.87 -4.02
N ILE A 89 21.89 -8.08 -4.18
CA ILE A 89 23.14 -8.47 -3.54
C ILE A 89 24.26 -8.22 -4.53
N THR A 90 25.20 -7.33 -4.20
CA THR A 90 26.39 -7.07 -5.02
C THR A 90 27.57 -7.93 -4.55
N GLU A 91 28.72 -7.83 -5.21
CA GLU A 91 29.95 -8.55 -4.83
C GLU A 91 30.40 -8.26 -3.39
N GLU A 92 30.05 -7.08 -2.85
CA GLU A 92 30.30 -6.71 -1.45
C GLU A 92 29.44 -7.51 -0.44
N LYS A 93 28.56 -8.40 -0.93
CA LYS A 93 27.66 -9.27 -0.17
C LYS A 93 26.68 -8.53 0.76
N LYS A 94 26.52 -7.22 0.59
CA LYS A 94 25.54 -6.42 1.34
C LYS A 94 24.24 -6.33 0.55
N PRO A 95 23.07 -6.57 1.19
CA PRO A 95 21.78 -6.36 0.56
C PRO A 95 21.49 -4.87 0.40
N ILE A 96 21.29 -4.46 -0.84
CA ILE A 96 20.81 -3.12 -1.18
C ILE A 96 19.30 -3.19 -1.31
N SER A 97 18.59 -2.66 -0.31
CA SER A 97 17.14 -2.50 -0.36
C SER A 97 16.79 -1.16 -0.97
N ILE A 98 16.14 -1.19 -2.14
CA ILE A 98 15.67 0.01 -2.86
C ILE A 98 14.15 0.08 -2.95
N PHE A 99 13.45 -1.01 -2.66
CA PHE A 99 11.99 -1.08 -2.74
C PHE A 99 11.29 -0.96 -1.38
N SER A 100 12.01 -1.16 -0.27
CA SER A 100 11.39 -1.07 1.07
C SER A 100 10.99 0.33 1.49
N ASP A 101 11.73 1.32 1.03
CA ASP A 101 11.49 2.72 1.35
C ASP A 101 11.37 3.55 0.07
N ILE A 102 10.67 2.99 -0.92
CA ILE A 102 10.42 3.65 -2.20
C ILE A 102 9.56 4.90 -2.02
N GLU A 103 9.87 5.94 -2.80
CA GLU A 103 9.15 7.21 -2.87
C GLU A 103 8.67 7.51 -4.28
N ASP A 104 9.33 6.93 -5.30
CA ASP A 104 8.97 7.10 -6.70
C ASP A 104 9.65 6.05 -7.59
N ILE A 105 9.05 5.76 -8.75
CA ILE A 105 9.67 4.94 -9.80
C ILE A 105 9.27 5.43 -11.20
N GLU A 106 10.27 5.48 -12.07
CA GLU A 106 10.13 5.82 -13.48
C GLU A 106 11.02 4.89 -14.32
N ILE A 107 10.78 4.82 -15.63
CA ILE A 107 11.69 4.16 -16.57
C ILE A 107 12.43 5.25 -17.35
N GLU A 108 13.76 5.24 -17.26
CA GLU A 108 14.62 6.23 -17.91
C GLU A 108 15.66 5.52 -18.78
N GLU A 109 15.96 6.10 -19.95
CA GLU A 109 17.10 5.66 -20.76
C GLU A 109 18.40 6.26 -20.21
N VAL A 110 19.33 5.40 -19.79
CA VAL A 110 20.57 5.79 -19.13
C VAL A 110 21.78 5.13 -19.81
N ASP A 111 22.93 5.78 -19.69
CA ASP A 111 24.20 5.16 -20.09
C ASP A 111 24.68 4.19 -18.99
N MET A 112 24.90 2.94 -19.39
CA MET A 112 25.48 1.91 -18.56
C MET A 112 26.75 1.39 -19.23
N ASN A 113 27.88 1.97 -18.85
CA ASN A 113 29.21 1.62 -19.36
C ASN A 113 29.30 1.72 -20.89
N GLY A 114 28.81 2.82 -21.47
CA GLY A 114 28.83 3.09 -22.90
C GLY A 114 27.69 2.43 -23.71
N LYS A 115 26.78 1.72 -23.04
CA LYS A 115 25.57 1.17 -23.65
C LYS A 115 24.33 1.86 -23.10
N LYS A 116 23.47 2.37 -23.98
CA LYS A 116 22.14 2.87 -23.60
C LYS A 116 21.23 1.72 -23.18
N VAL A 117 20.62 1.83 -22.01
CA VAL A 117 19.66 0.87 -21.47
C VAL A 117 18.48 1.58 -20.85
N ARG A 118 17.29 0.97 -20.91
CA ARG A 118 16.12 1.42 -20.14
C ARG A 118 16.19 0.83 -18.74
N ALA A 119 16.45 1.66 -17.74
CA ALA A 119 16.57 1.27 -16.34
C ALA A 119 15.43 1.86 -15.51
N TRP A 120 15.11 1.20 -14.40
CA TRP A 120 14.21 1.74 -13.39
C TRP A 120 14.95 2.81 -12.60
N LYS A 121 14.51 4.05 -12.72
CA LYS A 121 14.92 5.16 -11.88
C LYS A 121 14.05 5.14 -10.64
N ILE A 122 14.65 4.88 -9.49
CA ILE A 122 13.92 4.68 -8.23
C ILE A 122 14.38 5.74 -7.25
N ARG A 123 13.44 6.56 -6.78
CA ARG A 123 13.65 7.43 -5.62
C ARG A 123 13.30 6.64 -4.38
N HIS A 124 14.20 6.61 -3.40
CA HIS A 124 14.01 5.86 -2.16
C HIS A 124 14.82 6.45 -1.00
N PHE A 125 14.43 6.11 0.22
CA PHE A 125 15.14 6.53 1.42
C PHE A 125 16.31 5.60 1.74
N HIS A 126 17.51 6.15 1.80
CA HIS A 126 18.76 5.42 2.01
C HIS A 126 19.71 6.20 2.92
N ILE A 127 20.25 5.54 3.96
CA ILE A 127 21.22 6.12 4.92
C ILE A 127 20.76 7.53 5.37
N ASN A 128 19.52 7.60 5.87
CA ASN A 128 18.89 8.80 6.45
C ASN A 128 18.54 9.94 5.46
N GLN A 129 18.54 9.71 4.15
CA GLN A 129 18.14 10.71 3.18
C GLN A 129 17.49 10.10 1.94
N SER A 130 16.69 10.89 1.22
CA SER A 130 16.13 10.48 -0.06
C SER A 130 17.19 10.56 -1.16
N VAL A 131 17.35 9.48 -1.91
CA VAL A 131 18.30 9.36 -3.02
C VAL A 131 17.61 8.80 -4.25
N THR A 132 18.18 9.05 -5.44
CA THR A 132 17.77 8.36 -6.67
C THR A 132 18.83 7.32 -7.04
N SER A 133 18.38 6.10 -7.30
CA SER A 133 19.21 4.99 -7.77
C SER A 133 18.65 4.43 -9.07
N TYR A 134 19.50 3.80 -9.86
CA TYR A 134 19.08 3.10 -11.07
C TYR A 134 19.21 1.60 -10.90
N LEU A 135 18.18 0.86 -11.33
CA LEU A 135 18.17 -0.60 -11.39
C LEU A 135 17.89 -1.04 -12.82
N TYR A 136 18.79 -1.84 -13.38
CA TYR A 136 18.59 -2.49 -14.66
C TYR A 136 18.50 -4.01 -14.47
N ILE A 137 17.37 -4.58 -14.86
CA ILE A 137 17.13 -6.02 -14.89
C ILE A 137 17.06 -6.44 -16.36
N PRO A 138 17.98 -7.27 -16.89
CA PRO A 138 18.03 -7.57 -18.32
C PRO A 138 16.79 -8.30 -18.86
N GLU A 139 16.26 -9.25 -18.08
CA GLU A 139 15.13 -10.08 -18.50
C GLU A 139 13.78 -9.41 -18.18
N LYS A 140 12.99 -9.10 -19.21
CA LYS A 140 11.65 -8.51 -19.05
C LYS A 140 10.71 -9.39 -18.22
N GLN A 141 10.84 -10.72 -18.30
CA GLN A 141 10.06 -11.65 -17.48
C GLN A 141 10.44 -11.54 -15.99
N THR A 142 11.73 -11.38 -15.68
CA THR A 142 12.19 -11.16 -14.31
C THR A 142 11.68 -9.82 -13.76
N GLN A 143 11.67 -8.76 -14.58
CA GLN A 143 11.04 -7.49 -14.22
C GLN A 143 9.58 -7.69 -13.80
N LEU A 144 8.79 -8.41 -14.60
CA LEU A 144 7.39 -8.73 -14.28
C LEU A 144 7.24 -9.47 -12.94
N PHE A 145 8.09 -10.46 -12.66
CA PHE A 145 8.04 -11.19 -11.38
C PHE A 145 8.38 -10.30 -10.18
N VAL A 146 9.34 -9.37 -10.33
CA VAL A 146 9.64 -8.38 -9.29
C VAL A 146 8.44 -7.48 -9.04
N LEU A 147 7.82 -6.92 -10.09
CA LEU A 147 6.66 -6.04 -9.93
C LEU A 147 5.48 -6.77 -9.28
N ARG A 148 5.15 -7.98 -9.73
CA ARG A 148 4.11 -8.82 -9.11
C ARG A 148 4.41 -9.16 -7.65
N TYR A 149 5.67 -9.40 -7.32
CA TYR A 149 6.07 -9.65 -5.93
C TYR A 149 5.85 -8.42 -5.06
N LEU A 150 6.30 -7.24 -5.52
CA LEU A 150 6.13 -5.98 -4.80
C LEU A 150 4.65 -5.66 -4.58
N LEU A 151 3.81 -5.80 -5.61
CA LEU A 151 2.37 -5.57 -5.49
C LEU A 151 1.70 -6.53 -4.50
N LYS A 152 2.11 -7.81 -4.51
CA LYS A 152 1.52 -8.82 -3.62
C LYS A 152 1.90 -8.65 -2.15
N TYR A 153 3.15 -8.25 -1.86
CA TYR A 153 3.69 -8.24 -0.50
C TYR A 153 3.93 -6.84 0.09
N ASN A 154 3.85 -5.80 -0.74
CA ASN A 154 3.90 -4.40 -0.34
C ASN A 154 2.88 -3.57 -1.14
N PRO A 155 1.59 -3.63 -0.78
CA PRO A 155 0.52 -2.94 -1.52
C PRO A 155 0.72 -1.42 -1.64
N ALA A 156 1.45 -0.81 -0.70
CA ALA A 156 1.79 0.62 -0.77
C ALA A 156 2.64 0.97 -2.01
N THR A 157 3.23 -0.02 -2.68
CA THR A 157 3.99 0.20 -3.93
C THR A 157 3.11 0.34 -5.17
N MET A 158 1.79 0.12 -5.05
CA MET A 158 0.84 0.14 -6.16
C MET A 158 0.94 1.43 -6.97
N GLU A 159 0.82 2.58 -6.31
CA GLU A 159 0.83 3.89 -6.98
C GLU A 159 2.10 4.13 -7.81
N PHE A 160 3.24 3.64 -7.34
CA PHE A 160 4.52 3.75 -8.03
C PHE A 160 4.59 2.79 -9.20
N ILE A 161 4.24 1.52 -8.99
CA ILE A 161 4.33 0.49 -10.04
C ILE A 161 3.39 0.81 -11.21
N MET A 162 2.23 1.41 -10.94
CA MET A 162 1.31 1.86 -11.98
C MET A 162 1.93 2.89 -12.93
N LYS A 163 2.87 3.74 -12.48
CA LYS A 163 3.58 4.71 -13.34
C LYS A 163 4.40 4.06 -14.43
N ILE A 164 4.88 2.84 -14.18
CA ILE A 164 5.71 2.08 -15.12
C ILE A 164 4.96 0.91 -15.76
N ALA A 165 3.68 0.70 -15.41
CA ALA A 165 2.88 -0.43 -15.88
C ALA A 165 2.61 -0.41 -17.39
N ASP A 166 2.66 0.76 -18.04
CA ASP A 166 2.50 0.89 -19.49
C ASP A 166 3.56 0.12 -20.29
N ASP A 167 4.76 -0.07 -19.72
CA ASP A 167 5.81 -0.90 -20.33
C ASP A 167 5.56 -2.42 -20.18
N PHE A 168 4.53 -2.80 -19.41
CA PHE A 168 4.16 -4.17 -19.07
C PHE A 168 2.68 -4.43 -19.34
N PRO A 169 2.25 -4.64 -20.60
CA PRO A 169 0.84 -4.80 -20.95
C PRO A 169 0.12 -5.92 -20.18
N SER A 170 0.82 -7.04 -19.90
CA SER A 170 0.25 -8.13 -19.09
C SER A 170 0.02 -7.73 -17.64
N LEU A 171 0.93 -6.95 -17.05
CA LEU A 171 0.74 -6.38 -15.71
C LEU A 171 -0.43 -5.40 -15.75
N LYS A 172 -0.46 -4.48 -16.71
CA LYS A 172 -1.55 -3.53 -16.86
C LYS A 172 -2.91 -4.23 -16.96
N ALA A 173 -3.03 -5.31 -17.74
CA ALA A 173 -4.27 -6.08 -17.86
C ALA A 173 -4.65 -6.78 -16.54
N GLU A 174 -3.70 -7.43 -15.86
CA GLU A 174 -3.92 -8.08 -14.56
C GLU A 174 -4.39 -7.09 -13.49
N PHE A 175 -3.86 -5.87 -13.50
CA PHE A 175 -4.20 -4.84 -12.53
C PHE A 175 -5.34 -3.95 -12.98
N GLN A 176 -5.73 -3.92 -14.25
CA GLN A 176 -6.86 -3.14 -14.71
C GLN A 176 -8.15 -3.58 -14.02
N GLU A 177 -8.38 -4.90 -13.87
CA GLU A 177 -9.54 -5.41 -13.14
C GLU A 177 -9.50 -5.04 -11.64
N PHE A 178 -8.33 -5.16 -11.01
CA PHE A 178 -8.11 -4.75 -9.62
C PHE A 178 -8.32 -3.24 -9.43
N MET A 179 -7.74 -2.42 -10.31
CA MET A 179 -7.86 -0.97 -10.31
C MET A 179 -9.29 -0.52 -10.59
N GLU A 180 -9.98 -1.17 -11.53
CA GLU A 180 -11.40 -0.93 -11.77
C GLU A 180 -12.23 -1.33 -10.54
N ARG A 181 -11.84 -2.35 -9.78
CA ARG A 181 -12.52 -2.69 -8.52
C ARG A 181 -12.26 -1.66 -7.43
N GLU A 182 -11.01 -1.30 -7.16
CA GLU A 182 -10.65 -0.25 -6.19
C GLU A 182 -11.28 1.10 -6.57
N LEU A 183 -11.21 1.47 -7.85
CA LEU A 183 -11.83 2.69 -8.35
C LEU A 183 -13.35 2.62 -8.20
N ARG A 184 -13.99 1.48 -8.49
CA ARG A 184 -15.42 1.29 -8.22
C ARG A 184 -15.75 1.40 -6.74
N GLU A 185 -14.91 0.88 -5.85
CA GLU A 185 -15.09 1.01 -4.40
C GLU A 185 -14.98 2.47 -3.96
N LEU A 186 -14.01 3.23 -4.51
CA LEU A 186 -13.85 4.67 -4.27
C LEU A 186 -14.97 5.51 -4.90
N GLU A 187 -15.44 5.16 -6.09
CA GLU A 187 -16.55 5.81 -6.80
C GLU A 187 -17.90 5.49 -6.17
N ALA A 188 -18.04 4.34 -5.51
CA ALA A 188 -19.23 3.97 -4.75
C ALA A 188 -19.39 4.79 -3.46
N LEU A 189 -18.35 5.50 -3.03
CA LEU A 189 -18.44 6.51 -1.98
C LEU A 189 -19.02 7.78 -2.57
N ASP A 190 -20.04 8.33 -1.93
CA ASP A 190 -20.51 9.67 -2.27
C ASP A 190 -19.51 10.74 -1.79
N GLU A 191 -19.62 11.96 -2.31
CA GLU A 191 -18.70 13.04 -1.96
C GLU A 191 -18.71 13.40 -0.47
N MET A 192 -19.85 13.23 0.21
CA MET A 192 -19.97 13.50 1.64
C MET A 192 -19.24 12.43 2.45
N GLU A 193 -19.39 11.16 2.09
CA GLU A 193 -18.67 10.03 2.70
C GLU A 193 -17.15 10.20 2.58
N LYS A 194 -16.66 10.63 1.40
CA LYS A 194 -15.22 10.92 1.19
C LYS A 194 -14.73 12.03 2.11
N GLN A 195 -15.47 13.15 2.20
CA GLN A 195 -15.11 14.28 3.07
C GLN A 195 -15.09 13.87 4.53
N ILE A 196 -16.07 13.07 4.96
CA ILE A 196 -16.14 12.52 6.32
C ILE A 196 -14.90 11.67 6.64
N LEU A 197 -14.52 10.74 5.75
CA LEU A 197 -13.33 9.89 5.96
C LEU A 197 -12.06 10.72 6.11
N VAL A 198 -11.85 11.71 5.25
CA VAL A 198 -10.68 12.61 5.30
C VAL A 198 -10.67 13.44 6.58
N ALA A 199 -11.81 13.98 6.98
CA ALA A 199 -11.94 14.82 8.16
C ALA A 199 -11.67 14.02 9.44
N LEU A 200 -12.25 12.81 9.55
CA LEU A 200 -12.00 11.90 10.67
C LEU A 200 -10.54 11.42 10.71
N TYR A 201 -9.94 11.11 9.56
CA TYR A 201 -8.52 10.77 9.46
C TYR A 201 -7.61 11.91 9.96
N SER A 202 -8.04 13.16 9.73
CA SER A 202 -7.33 14.37 10.16
C SER A 202 -7.55 14.69 11.65
N GLY A 203 -8.34 13.89 12.37
CA GLY A 203 -8.60 14.03 13.80
C GLY A 203 -9.68 15.04 14.16
N ILE A 204 -10.55 15.43 13.22
CA ILE A 204 -11.70 16.29 13.51
C ILE A 204 -12.70 15.53 14.39
N ASP A 205 -13.27 16.20 15.39
CA ASP A 205 -14.27 15.62 16.28
C ASP A 205 -15.52 15.19 15.48
N PRO A 206 -15.93 13.90 15.54
CA PRO A 206 -17.15 13.42 14.89
C PRO A 206 -18.41 14.21 15.29
N LEU A 207 -18.47 14.73 16.51
CA LEU A 207 -19.64 15.46 17.00
C LEU A 207 -19.77 16.85 16.39
N GLU A 208 -18.67 17.46 15.96
CA GLU A 208 -18.67 18.81 15.35
C GLU A 208 -18.67 18.76 13.82
N LEU A 209 -18.46 17.57 13.24
CA LEU A 209 -18.27 17.37 11.80
C LEU A 209 -19.44 17.91 10.95
N HIS A 210 -20.67 17.85 11.48
CA HIS A 210 -21.87 18.38 10.82
C HIS A 210 -21.76 19.90 10.56
N GLN A 211 -21.12 20.65 11.45
CA GLN A 211 -20.92 22.09 11.31
C GLN A 211 -19.96 22.40 10.16
N PHE A 212 -18.90 21.61 10.02
CA PHE A 212 -17.92 21.75 8.93
C PHE A 212 -18.52 21.39 7.56
N LEU A 213 -19.40 20.39 7.54
CA LEU A 213 -20.08 19.93 6.33
C LEU A 213 -21.33 20.75 5.98
N GLY A 214 -21.75 21.66 6.87
CA GLY A 214 -22.94 22.50 6.68
C GLY A 214 -24.25 21.73 6.69
N ILE A 215 -24.30 20.59 7.39
CA ILE A 215 -25.47 19.71 7.51
C ILE A 215 -25.97 19.65 8.96
N THR A 216 -27.17 19.12 9.17
CA THR A 216 -27.75 18.96 10.51
C THR A 216 -27.15 17.76 11.25
N GLU A 217 -27.25 17.77 12.59
CA GLU A 217 -26.84 16.63 13.43
C GLU A 217 -27.53 15.32 13.01
N LYS A 218 -28.82 15.40 12.63
CA LYS A 218 -29.56 14.22 12.18
C LYS A 218 -29.03 13.68 10.85
N GLU A 219 -28.77 14.56 9.88
CA GLU A 219 -28.26 14.14 8.56
C GLU A 219 -26.90 13.46 8.67
N ILE A 220 -26.02 13.96 9.55
CA ILE A 220 -24.73 13.33 9.75
C ILE A 220 -24.84 11.97 10.42
N GLU A 221 -25.74 11.80 11.40
CA GLU A 221 -25.99 10.49 12.02
C GLU A 221 -26.49 9.48 10.99
N GLU A 222 -27.42 9.89 10.11
CA GLU A 222 -27.88 9.03 9.01
C GLU A 222 -26.76 8.65 8.03
N ILE A 223 -25.77 9.52 7.80
CA ILE A 223 -24.59 9.19 6.98
C ILE A 223 -23.67 8.23 7.74
N TYR A 224 -23.41 8.47 9.02
CA TYR A 224 -22.60 7.58 9.86
C TYR A 224 -23.18 6.17 9.90
N ASP A 225 -24.49 6.02 10.07
CA ASP A 225 -25.15 4.72 10.06
C ASP A 225 -24.91 3.97 8.74
N ARG A 226 -25.08 4.65 7.59
CA ARG A 226 -24.78 4.06 6.27
C ARG A 226 -23.31 3.66 6.12
N MET A 227 -22.39 4.50 6.59
CA MET A 227 -20.96 4.22 6.53
C MET A 227 -20.54 3.09 7.48
N ILE A 228 -21.21 2.94 8.63
CA ILE A 228 -21.05 1.79 9.54
C ILE A 228 -21.54 0.51 8.85
N ASP A 229 -22.70 0.55 8.20
CA ASP A 229 -23.25 -0.59 7.45
C ASP A 229 -22.33 -1.02 6.29
N LYS A 230 -21.68 -0.05 5.62
CA LYS A 230 -20.64 -0.29 4.60
C LYS A 230 -19.32 -0.81 5.20
N GLY A 231 -19.18 -0.87 6.53
CA GLY A 231 -17.96 -1.29 7.22
C GLY A 231 -16.82 -0.25 7.22
N LEU A 232 -17.11 0.99 6.82
CA LEU A 232 -16.13 2.09 6.74
C LEU A 232 -15.88 2.74 8.10
N LEU A 233 -16.89 2.75 8.96
CA LEU A 233 -16.84 3.31 10.31
C LEU A 233 -17.19 2.25 11.35
N LYS A 234 -16.74 2.47 12.58
CA LYS A 234 -17.07 1.62 13.73
C LYS A 234 -17.58 2.48 14.87
N ILE A 235 -18.67 2.05 15.50
CA ILE A 235 -19.18 2.69 16.72
C ILE A 235 -18.18 2.47 17.86
N ILE A 236 -17.68 3.57 18.41
CA ILE A 236 -16.81 3.57 19.59
C ILE A 236 -17.63 3.75 20.87
N MET A 237 -18.63 4.63 20.85
CA MET A 237 -19.56 4.87 21.97
C MET A 237 -20.87 5.49 21.47
N ILE A 238 -21.92 5.42 22.29
CA ILE A 238 -23.23 6.06 22.02
C ILE A 238 -23.53 7.07 23.12
N ARG A 239 -23.85 8.31 22.75
CA ARG A 239 -24.24 9.39 23.67
C ARG A 239 -25.75 9.59 23.63
N LYS A 240 -26.38 9.77 24.81
CA LYS A 240 -27.80 10.13 24.91
C LYS A 240 -27.95 11.62 25.17
N VAL A 241 -28.69 12.30 24.29
CA VAL A 241 -29.14 13.69 24.49
C VAL A 241 -30.53 13.65 25.11
N VAL A 242 -30.76 14.46 26.16
CA VAL A 242 -32.01 14.46 26.94
C VAL A 242 -32.51 15.87 27.20
N ASP A 243 -33.83 16.02 27.30
CA ASP A 243 -34.50 17.25 27.76
C ASP A 243 -35.48 16.93 28.90
N LEU A 244 -35.80 17.92 29.72
CA LEU A 244 -36.74 17.80 30.81
C LEU A 244 -38.18 17.63 30.29
N THR A 245 -38.84 16.57 30.76
CA THR A 245 -40.28 16.40 30.60
C THR A 245 -41.06 17.47 31.38
N ASN A 246 -42.35 17.65 31.07
CA ASN A 246 -43.23 18.56 31.83
C ASN A 246 -43.24 18.25 33.34
N GLU A 247 -43.20 16.97 33.71
CA GLU A 247 -43.09 16.56 35.09
C GLU A 247 -41.72 16.89 35.69
N GLY A 248 -40.63 16.65 34.95
CA GLY A 248 -39.28 17.07 35.34
C GLY A 248 -39.21 18.56 35.63
N ARG A 249 -39.75 19.39 34.73
CA ARG A 249 -39.85 20.86 34.90
C ARG A 249 -40.68 21.23 36.14
N ARG A 250 -41.81 20.56 36.38
CA ARG A 250 -42.64 20.75 37.59
C ARG A 250 -41.86 20.46 38.86
N LEU A 251 -41.08 19.38 38.89
CA LEU A 251 -40.26 19.02 40.05
C LEU A 251 -39.15 20.05 40.28
N VAL A 252 -38.44 20.48 39.22
CA VAL A 252 -37.44 21.56 39.31
C VAL A 252 -38.06 22.82 39.91
N ASN A 253 -39.24 23.24 39.44
CA ASN A 253 -39.93 24.41 40.01
C ASN A 253 -40.28 24.24 41.50
N LYS A 254 -40.64 23.04 41.94
CA LYS A 254 -40.86 22.75 43.37
C LYS A 254 -39.54 22.82 44.15
N LEU A 255 -38.48 22.22 43.63
CA LEU A 255 -37.15 22.25 44.26
C LEU A 255 -36.65 23.68 44.46
N LEU A 256 -36.81 24.53 43.45
CA LEU A 256 -36.49 25.95 43.53
C LEU A 256 -37.40 26.69 44.52
N LYS A 257 -38.72 26.47 44.45
CA LYS A 257 -39.69 27.11 45.36
C LYS A 257 -39.42 26.79 46.84
N TYR A 258 -39.02 25.56 47.14
CA TYR A 258 -38.73 25.12 48.51
C TYR A 258 -37.27 25.31 48.92
N GLY A 259 -36.44 25.95 48.08
CA GLY A 259 -35.04 26.24 48.39
C GLY A 259 -34.16 25.00 48.54
N LEU A 260 -34.56 23.87 47.96
CA LEU A 260 -33.84 22.59 48.06
C LEU A 260 -32.68 22.49 47.07
N VAL A 261 -32.60 23.42 46.11
CA VAL A 261 -31.49 23.56 45.16
C VAL A 261 -31.28 25.06 44.89
N SER A 262 -30.04 25.53 44.92
CA SER A 262 -29.63 26.86 44.48
C SER A 262 -28.88 26.76 43.15
N MET A 263 -29.12 27.71 42.23
CA MET A 263 -28.28 27.90 41.04
C MET A 263 -26.97 28.58 41.39
#